data_AF-A0A920IZV8-F1
#
_entry.id   AF-A0A920IZV8-F1
#
_cell.length_a   1.000
_cell.length_b   1.000
_cell.length_c   1.000
_cell.angle_alpha   90.00
_cell.angle_beta   90.00
_cell.angle_gamma   90.00
#
_symmetry.space_group_name_H-M   'P 1'
#
loop_
_entity.id
_entity.type
_entity.pdbx_description
1 polymer ?
#
loop_
_entity_poly.entity_id
_entity_poly.type
_entity_poly.pdbx_seq_one_letter_code
_entity_poly.pdbx_strand_id
1 'polypeptide(L)' 'MTNINKLSKKGQSIWLDSLSKQMIESGDLKNLIDKGFNGVTSNPSIFEKAIGSSDSYDKKILEL' A
#
# COMPACT_ATOMS: atom_id res chain seq x y z
N MET A 1 5.82 4.59 -21.43
CA MET A 1 6.67 4.88 -20.25
C MET A 1 5.93 5.84 -19.32
N THR A 2 5.63 5.43 -18.08
CA THR A 2 4.86 6.27 -17.12
C THR A 2 5.70 7.40 -16.53
N ASN A 3 5.07 8.42 -15.94
CA ASN A 3 5.79 9.48 -15.24
C ASN A 3 6.56 8.96 -14.02
N ILE A 4 6.07 7.91 -13.36
CA ILE A 4 6.77 7.19 -12.29
C ILE A 4 8.14 6.70 -12.79
N ASN A 5 8.14 5.97 -13.92
CA ASN A 5 9.38 5.48 -14.52
C ASN A 5 10.35 6.61 -14.93
N LYS A 6 9.84 7.79 -15.31
CA LYS A 6 10.70 8.95 -15.63
C LYS A 6 11.38 9.50 -14.38
N LEU A 7 10.70 9.52 -13.23
CA LEU A 7 11.27 9.95 -11.96
C LEU A 7 12.33 8.96 -11.46
N SER A 8 12.07 7.65 -11.58
CA SER A 8 13.06 6.63 -11.23
C SER A 8 14.35 6.76 -12.05
N LYS A 9 14.26 7.06 -13.35
CA LYS A 9 15.44 7.34 -14.19
C LYS A 9 16.23 8.59 -13.77
N LYS A 10 15.63 9.50 -13.01
CA LYS A 10 16.30 10.66 -12.43
C LYS A 10 16.84 10.40 -11.01
N GLY A 11 16.78 9.16 -10.53
CA GLY A 11 17.24 8.78 -9.19
C GLY A 11 16.22 9.03 -8.07
N GLN A 12 14.99 9.44 -8.39
CA GLN A 12 13.94 9.65 -7.39
C GLN A 12 13.12 8.37 -7.18
N SER A 13 13.06 7.89 -5.93
CA SER A 13 12.18 6.79 -5.55
C SER A 13 10.77 7.29 -5.23
N ILE A 14 9.75 6.55 -5.65
CA ILE A 14 8.34 6.88 -5.40
C ILE A 14 7.77 5.93 -4.36
N TRP A 15 7.17 6.49 -3.31
CA TRP A 15 6.61 5.74 -2.19
C TRP A 15 5.10 5.95 -2.13
N LEU A 16 4.37 4.92 -1.71
CA LEU A 16 2.94 4.96 -1.50
C LEU A 16 2.65 5.25 -0.02
N ASP A 17 1.94 6.35 0.26
CA ASP A 17 1.51 6.69 1.63
C ASP A 17 0.17 6.07 1.99
N SER A 18 0.11 4.75 1.87
CA SER A 18 -1.05 3.92 2.22
C SER A 18 -0.63 2.46 2.31
N LEU A 19 -1.24 1.73 3.24
CA LEU A 19 -1.11 0.29 3.35
C LEU A 19 -2.37 -0.31 3.99
N SER A 20 -2.92 -1.35 3.38
CA SER A 20 -4.00 -2.15 3.97
C SER A 20 -3.81 -3.63 3.66
N LYS A 21 -4.41 -4.49 4.50
CA LYS A 21 -4.41 -5.94 4.31
C LYS A 21 -5.09 -6.32 2.99
N GLN A 22 -6.22 -5.70 2.68
CA GLN A 22 -6.92 -5.89 1.42
C GLN A 22 -6.03 -5.60 0.21
N MET A 23 -5.25 -4.50 0.23
CA MET A 23 -4.34 -4.15 -0.87
C MET A 23 -3.24 -5.19 -1.10
N ILE A 24 -2.84 -5.91 -0.05
CA ILE A 24 -1.88 -7.02 -0.14
C ILE A 24 -2.58 -8.25 -0.71
N GLU A 25 -3.71 -8.65 -0.12
CA GLU A 25 -4.44 -9.89 -0.47
C GLU A 25 -5.05 -9.85 -1.87
N SER A 26 -5.49 -8.67 -2.34
CA SER A 26 -6.03 -8.48 -3.70
C SER A 26 -4.96 -8.50 -4.78
N GLY A 27 -3.69 -8.36 -4.41
CA GLY A 27 -2.58 -8.16 -5.35
C GLY A 27 -2.44 -6.72 -5.86
N ASP A 28 -3.22 -5.76 -5.36
CA ASP A 28 -3.11 -4.35 -5.77
C ASP A 28 -1.74 -3.76 -5.45
N LEU A 29 -1.15 -4.10 -4.30
CA LEU A 29 0.20 -3.66 -3.95
C LEU A 29 1.22 -4.19 -4.96
N LYS A 30 1.08 -5.44 -5.40
CA LYS A 30 1.94 -6.02 -6.43
C LYS A 30 1.81 -5.26 -7.75
N ASN A 31 0.58 -4.96 -8.17
CA ASN A 31 0.32 -4.16 -9.37
C ASN A 31 0.94 -2.75 -9.29
N LEU A 32 1.02 -2.14 -8.09
CA LEU A 32 1.69 -0.86 -7.88
C LEU A 32 3.22 -0.98 -7.95
N ILE A 33 3.78 -2.03 -7.37
CA ILE A 33 5.22 -2.35 -7.50
C ILE A 33 5.59 -2.49 -8.98
N ASP A 34 4.81 -3.24 -9.76
CA ASP A 34 5.04 -3.43 -11.20
C ASP A 34 4.94 -2.12 -12.00
N LYS A 35 4.23 -1.11 -11.48
CA LYS A 35 4.15 0.25 -12.06
C LYS A 35 5.34 1.14 -11.69
N GLY A 36 6.21 0.71 -10.77
CA GLY A 36 7.43 1.40 -10.38
C GLY A 36 7.39 2.06 -9.00
N PHE A 37 6.43 1.73 -8.13
CA PHE A 37 6.48 2.14 -6.72
C PHE A 37 7.55 1.34 -5.98
N ASN A 38 8.33 2.02 -5.13
CA ASN A 38 9.55 1.47 -4.52
C ASN A 38 9.45 1.28 -3.00
N GLY A 39 8.38 1.75 -2.38
CA GLY A 39 8.19 1.64 -0.93
C GLY A 39 6.76 1.99 -0.54
N VAL A 40 6.42 1.64 0.69
CA VAL A 40 5.16 2.00 1.33
C VAL A 40 5.45 2.62 2.70
N THR A 41 4.60 3.55 3.11
CA THR A 41 4.56 4.03 4.50
C THR A 41 3.23 3.66 5.12
N SER A 42 3.27 3.43 6.44
CA SER A 42 2.08 3.47 7.27
C SER A 42 2.33 4.41 8.45
N ASN A 43 1.24 4.72 9.13
CA ASN A 43 1.23 5.46 10.39
C ASN A 43 -0.09 5.11 11.11
N PRO A 44 -0.28 5.54 12.38
CA PRO A 44 -1.50 5.22 13.12
C PRO A 44 -2.79 5.59 12.40
N SER A 45 -2.87 6.75 11.74
CA SER A 45 -4.07 7.17 11.02
C SER A 45 -4.34 6.36 9.75
N ILE A 46 -3.30 5.85 9.08
CA ILE A 46 -3.46 4.93 7.95
C ILE A 46 -4.02 3.59 8.43
N PHE A 47 -3.52 3.06 9.56
CA PHE A 47 -4.05 1.82 10.13
C PHE A 47 -5.48 1.97 10.63
N GLU A 48 -5.79 3.06 11.33
CA GLU A 48 -7.14 3.38 11.77
C GLU A 48 -8.14 3.33 10.61
N LYS A 49 -7.80 3.98 9.49
CA LYS A 49 -8.62 3.94 8.27
C LYS A 49 -8.73 2.54 7.68
N ALA A 50 -7.61 1.81 7.56
CA ALA A 50 -7.59 0.48 6.97
C ALA A 50 -8.45 -0.53 7.77
N ILE A 51 -8.40 -0.44 9.11
CA ILE A 51 -9.18 -1.28 10.02
C ILE A 51 -10.65 -0.83 10.03
N GLY A 52 -10.92 0.47 10.20
CA GLY A 52 -12.29 0.97 10.36
C GLY A 52 -13.12 1.02 9.07
N SER A 53 -12.50 0.91 7.90
CA SER A 53 -13.18 0.99 6.60
C SER A 53 -13.33 -0.36 5.89
N SER A 54 -12.90 -1.47 6.50
CA SER A 54 -13.02 -2.80 5.90
C SER A 54 -13.08 -3.92 6.94
N ASP A 55 -13.83 -4.97 6.64
CA ASP A 55 -13.95 -6.16 7.50
C ASP A 55 -12.72 -7.10 7.37
N SER A 56 -11.71 -6.72 6.58
CA SER A 56 -10.56 -7.58 6.28
C SER A 56 -9.74 -7.95 7.52
N TYR A 57 -9.85 -7.16 8.59
CA TYR A 57 -9.15 -7.38 9.86
C TYR A 57 -9.99 -8.13 10.91
N ASP A 58 -11.31 -8.19 10.76
CA ASP A 58 -12.26 -8.64 11.80
C ASP A 58 -11.93 -10.01 12.33
N LYS A 59 -11.72 -10.99 11.43
CA LYS A 59 -11.35 -12.36 11.83
C LYS A 59 -10.13 -12.35 12.75
N LYS A 60 -9.11 -11.58 12.41
CA LYS A 60 -7.88 -11.56 13.20
C LYS A 60 -8.08 -10.86 14.54
N ILE A 61 -8.90 -9.83 14.58
CA ILE A 61 -9.25 -9.11 15.81
C ILE A 61 -10.05 -9.98 16.77
N LEU A 62 -11.00 -10.77 16.26
CA LEU A 62 -11.83 -11.69 17.06
C LEU A 62 -11.05 -12.88 17.62
N GLU A 63 -9.88 -13.20 17.06
CA GLU A 63 -8.98 -14.26 17.52
C GLU A 63 -7.94 -13.80 18.57
N LEU A 64 -7.94 -12.51 18.96
CA LEU A 64 -7.05 -11.95 19.98
C LEU A 64 -7.64 -12.11 21.39
#